data_AF-A0A2E6F8G2-F1
#
_entry.id   AF-A0A2E6F8G2-F1
#
_cell.length_a   1.000
_cell.length_b   1.000
_cell.length_c   1.000
_cell.angle_alpha   90.00
_cell.angle_beta   90.00
_cell.angle_gamma   90.00
#
_symmetry.space_group_name_H-M   'P 1'
#
loop_
_entity.id
_entity.type
_entity.pdbx_description
1 polymer ?
#
loop_
_entity_poly.entity_id
_entity_poly.type
_entity_poly.pdbx_seq_one_letter_code
_entity_poly.pdbx_strand_id
1 'polypeptide(L)' 'MASAARFDELHIHPTVPRHPKHPELLVIHADENSHYVAGAGWHSEGSFEAIPPMGSIFRLTEAPPDGGGVKSN' A
#
# COMPACT_ATOMS: atom_id res chain seq x y z
N MET A 1 11.35 -4.19 -5.07
CA MET A 1 11.36 -5.64 -4.82
C MET A 1 12.57 -6.09 -4.02
N ALA A 2 13.79 -5.96 -4.54
CA ALA A 2 14.99 -6.52 -3.89
C ALA A 2 15.20 -6.11 -2.42
N SER A 3 14.82 -4.88 -2.02
CA SER A 3 14.94 -4.43 -0.63
C SER A 3 13.91 -5.05 0.32
N ALA A 4 12.69 -5.31 -0.16
CA ALA A 4 11.62 -5.91 0.66
C ALA A 4 11.89 -7.39 0.92
N ALA A 5 12.41 -8.12 -0.08
CA ALA A 5 12.78 -9.52 0.04
C ALA A 5 13.98 -9.78 1.00
N ARG A 6 14.56 -8.73 1.61
CA ARG A 6 15.57 -8.87 2.67
C ARG A 6 14.96 -9.10 4.05
N PHE A 7 13.67 -8.82 4.22
CA PHE A 7 13.00 -8.92 5.50
C PHE A 7 12.33 -10.28 5.69
N ASP A 8 11.65 -10.81 4.67
CA ASP A 8 11.17 -12.20 4.56
C ASP A 8 10.53 -12.43 3.16
N GLU A 9 9.78 -13.52 3.00
CA GLU A 9 8.83 -13.73 1.91
C GLU A 9 7.83 -12.57 1.79
N LEU A 10 7.55 -12.16 0.54
CA LEU A 10 6.66 -11.04 0.27
C LEU A 10 5.20 -11.50 0.35
N HIS A 11 4.47 -10.88 1.28
CA HIS A 11 3.03 -11.13 1.44
C HIS A 11 2.24 -10.71 0.20
N ILE A 12 1.28 -11.55 -0.20
CA ILE A 12 0.36 -11.26 -1.31
C ILE A 12 -0.97 -10.85 -0.71
N HIS A 13 -1.36 -9.59 -0.93
CA HIS A 13 -2.57 -9.04 -0.34
C HIS A 13 -3.82 -9.85 -0.75
N PRO A 14 -4.65 -10.31 0.20
CA PRO A 14 -5.71 -11.28 -0.10
C PRO A 14 -6.92 -10.67 -0.82
N THR A 15 -7.15 -9.36 -0.68
CA THR A 15 -8.41 -8.72 -1.13
C THR A 15 -8.23 -7.68 -2.24
N VAL A 16 -7.00 -7.37 -2.64
CA VAL A 16 -6.74 -6.34 -3.68
C VAL A 16 -6.27 -7.02 -4.96
N PRO A 17 -6.68 -6.52 -6.16
CA PRO A 17 -6.20 -7.07 -7.42
C PRO A 17 -4.67 -7.11 -7.50
N ARG A 18 -4.16 -8.25 -7.98
CA ARG A 18 -2.73 -8.50 -8.13
C ARG A 18 -2.19 -7.77 -9.35
N HIS A 19 -0.99 -7.20 -9.22
CA HIS A 19 -0.31 -6.66 -10.38
C HIS A 19 0.10 -7.79 -11.35
N PRO A 20 -0.10 -7.64 -12.68
CA PRO A 20 -0.04 -8.74 -13.65
C PRO A 20 1.34 -9.41 -13.78
N LYS A 21 2.42 -8.69 -13.47
CA LYS A 21 3.80 -9.21 -13.55
C LYS A 21 4.44 -9.48 -12.18
N HIS A 22 3.88 -8.90 -11.13
CA HIS A 22 4.46 -8.88 -9.78
C HIS A 22 3.33 -8.96 -8.76
N PRO A 23 2.76 -10.17 -8.53
CA PRO A 23 1.57 -10.35 -7.71
C PRO A 23 1.65 -9.77 -6.29
N GLU A 24 2.87 -9.63 -5.77
CA GLU A 24 3.21 -9.05 -4.47
C GLU A 24 3.21 -7.51 -4.44
N LEU A 25 3.07 -6.84 -5.61
CA LEU A 25 2.87 -5.39 -5.65
C LEU A 25 1.42 -5.02 -5.41
N LEU A 26 1.24 -4.17 -4.41
CA LEU A 26 0.09 -3.31 -4.26
C LEU A 26 0.39 -1.96 -4.95
N VAL A 27 -0.43 -1.58 -5.93
CA VAL A 27 -0.34 -0.26 -6.58
C VAL A 27 -1.38 0.66 -5.97
N ILE A 28 -0.92 1.73 -5.31
CA ILE A 28 -1.77 2.77 -4.77
C ILE A 28 -1.73 3.96 -5.73
N HIS A 29 -2.90 4.36 -6.22
CA HIS A 29 -3.08 5.51 -7.11
C HIS A 29 -4.26 6.35 -6.63
N ALA A 30 -4.09 7.66 -6.66
CA ALA A 30 -5.14 8.64 -6.39
C ALA A 30 -4.90 9.89 -7.25
N ASP A 31 -5.97 10.42 -7.82
CA ASP A 31 -5.99 11.62 -8.67
C ASP A 31 -7.25 12.47 -8.41
N GLU A 32 -7.45 13.56 -9.15
CA GLU A 32 -8.60 14.45 -8.94
C GLU A 32 -9.98 13.81 -9.16
N ASN A 33 -10.04 12.64 -9.81
CA ASN A 33 -11.29 11.92 -10.09
C ASN A 33 -11.54 10.77 -9.09
N SER A 34 -10.63 10.57 -8.14
CA SER A 34 -10.69 9.48 -7.19
C SER A 34 -11.69 9.75 -6.06
N HIS A 35 -12.78 8.98 -6.03
CA HIS A 35 -13.81 9.08 -4.98
C HIS A 35 -13.41 8.41 -3.65
N TYR A 36 -12.44 7.49 -3.69
CA TYR A 36 -11.91 6.79 -2.53
C TYR A 36 -10.40 6.64 -2.68
N VAL A 37 -9.66 6.83 -1.58
CA VAL A 37 -8.21 6.71 -1.53
C VAL A 37 -7.83 5.64 -0.52
N ALA A 38 -7.04 4.66 -0.97
CA ALA A 38 -6.54 3.61 -0.09
C ALA A 38 -5.71 4.23 1.05
N GLY A 39 -6.04 3.89 2.29
CA GLY A 39 -5.36 4.40 3.48
C GLY A 39 -5.77 5.79 3.95
N ALA A 40 -6.87 6.37 3.44
CA ALA A 40 -7.39 7.66 3.90
C ALA A 40 -7.82 7.69 5.38
N GLY A 41 -8.01 6.53 6.01
CA GLY A 41 -8.30 6.39 7.44
C GLY A 41 -7.11 5.84 8.23
N TRP A 42 -7.03 6.16 9.52
CA TRP A 42 -6.07 5.54 10.43
C TRP A 42 -6.31 4.04 10.54
N HIS A 43 -5.32 3.24 10.15
CA HIS A 43 -5.40 1.80 10.20
C HIS A 43 -3.99 1.18 10.24
N SER A 44 -3.94 -0.13 10.49
CA SER A 44 -2.78 -0.98 10.24
C SER A 44 -3.11 -1.99 9.16
N GLU A 45 -2.20 -2.14 8.19
CA GLU A 45 -2.35 -3.04 7.06
C GLU A 45 -2.50 -4.50 7.52
N GLY A 46 -3.37 -5.26 6.86
CA GLY A 46 -3.56 -6.70 7.11
C GLY A 46 -4.01 -7.09 8.53
N SER A 47 -4.44 -6.15 9.38
CA SER A 47 -4.81 -6.41 10.78
C SER A 47 -5.99 -7.37 10.98
N PHE A 48 -6.75 -7.65 9.92
CA PHE A 48 -7.83 -8.64 9.90
C PHE A 48 -7.33 -10.08 9.70
N GLU A 49 -6.08 -10.28 9.30
CA GLU A 49 -5.51 -11.62 9.09
C GLU A 49 -5.11 -12.25 10.44
N ALA A 50 -5.20 -13.59 10.53
CA ALA A 50 -4.78 -14.32 11.73
C ALA A 50 -3.27 -14.15 12.03
N ILE A 51 -2.47 -13.95 10.98
CA ILE A 51 -1.05 -13.64 11.06
C ILE A 51 -0.82 -12.42 10.15
N PRO A 52 -0.93 -11.19 10.69
CA PRO A 52 -0.71 -9.97 9.92
C PRO A 52 0.73 -9.86 9.39
N PRO A 53 0.94 -9.11 8.30
CA PRO A 53 2.28 -8.85 7.79
C PRO A 53 3.13 -8.11 8.84
N MET A 54 4.42 -8.45 8.89
CA MET A 54 5.38 -7.84 9.83
C MET A 54 5.56 -6.33 9.61
N GLY A 55 5.32 -5.87 8.38
CA GLY A 55 5.43 -4.46 8.02
C GLY A 55 5.11 -4.19 6.55
N SER A 56 5.24 -2.92 6.16
CA SER A 56 4.98 -2.46 4.79
C SER A 56 6.13 -1.59 4.31
N ILE A 57 6.48 -1.71 3.03
CA ILE A 57 7.51 -0.89 2.38
C ILE A 57 6.85 -0.11 1.25
N PHE A 58 6.86 1.21 1.36
CA PHE A 58 6.32 2.10 0.34
C PHE A 58 7.43 2.67 -0.55
N ARG A 59 7.17 2.71 -1.85
CA ARG A 59 7.98 3.43 -2.83
C ARG A 59 7.10 4.49 -3.48
N LEU A 60 7.32 5.74 -3.13
CA LEU A 60 6.64 6.87 -3.75
C LEU A 60 7.19 7.06 -5.18
N THR A 61 6.31 6.97 -6.18
CA THR A 61 6.66 7.19 -7.60
C THR A 61 6.27 8.59 -8.06
N GLU A 62 5.20 9.13 -7.50
CA GLU A 62 4.67 10.46 -7.76
C GLU A 62 4.10 11.02 -6.45
N ALA A 63 4.23 12.33 -6.26
CA ALA A 63 3.73 13.03 -5.09
C ALA A 63 3.06 14.33 -5.55
N PRO A 64 1.94 14.75 -4.95
CA PRO A 64 1.38 16.06 -5.24
C PRO A 64 2.31 17.17 -4.73
N PRO A 65 2.20 18.40 -5.26
CA PRO A 65 3.14 19.49 -4.95
C PRO A 65 3.22 19.86 -3.46
N ASP A 66 2.17 19.58 -2.70
CA ASP A 66 2.08 19.83 -1.25
C ASP A 66 2.53 18.64 -0.37
N GLY A 67 3.00 17.54 -0.99
CA GLY A 67 3.56 16.38 -0.30
C GLY A 67 2.54 15.32 0.11
N GLY A 68 1.27 15.44 -0.26
CA GLY A 68 0.28 14.36 -0.11
C GLY A 68 -0.15 14.12 1.34
N GLY A 69 -0.13 15.18 2.15
CA GLY A 69 -0.48 15.11 3.57
C GLY A 69 -1.93 14.66 3.78
N VAL A 70 -2.13 13.66 4.65
CA VAL A 70 -3.44 13.33 5.19
C VAL A 70 -3.84 14.42 6.18
N LYS A 71 -4.78 15.30 5.81
CA LYS A 71 -5.42 16.19 6.79
C LYS A 71 -6.39 15.37 7.64
N SER A 72 -5.99 15.02 8.86
CA SER A 72 -6.96 14.69 9.90
C SER A 72 -7.79 15.94 10.20
N ASN A 73 -9.12 15.81 10.19
CA ASN A 73 -10.06 16.83 10.66
C ASN A 73 -9.84 17.15 12.14
#